data_AF-A0A9P6ZVR7-F1
#
_entry.id   AF-A0A9P6ZVR7-F1
#
_cell.length_a   1.000
_cell.length_b   1.000
_cell.length_c   1.000
_cell.angle_alpha   90.00
_cell.angle_beta   90.00
_cell.angle_gamma   90.00
#
_symmetry.space_group_name_H-M   'P 1'
#
loop_
_entity.id
_entity.type
_entity.pdbx_description
1 polymer ?
#
loop_
_entity_poly.entity_id
_entity_poly.type
_entity_poly.pdbx_seq_one_letter_code
_entity_poly.pdbx_strand_id
1 'polypeptide(L)'
;MMASPFATLPPELLLLVFSLASSHRPTAVALSLVSHWVRNHVESNLYHTVSLSSSRSLVAFIASLNSKPHVLAHNLVKRLSITALGPISNIDEVLKKCTGVTSLVCGFSVPSYVHCRARSLKQPVAPPETTTFRLPIAPREQLLIALACRDGIDMSIISPLVTHLRIQLTPATTFESVARLRELCYLTHLAISYRHGLHGNANSIKEMIKPILEEGRLKVLIIYVTGARSEAHRKETEEWRTDSTLEVIDSTPTSTQRCLGYRPRTLIIAKRATVDVLPQWEQGDDIWDDSPRYSS
;
A
#
# COMPACT_ATOMS: atom_id res chain seq x y z
N MET A 1 13.20 4.40 52.06
CA MET A 1 12.54 4.52 50.74
C MET A 1 13.26 3.56 49.81
N MET A 2 12.60 2.53 49.29
CA MET A 2 13.21 1.65 48.30
C MET A 2 13.27 2.41 46.98
N ALA A 3 14.48 2.62 46.45
CA ALA A 3 14.65 3.18 45.12
C ALA A 3 13.97 2.26 44.10
N SER A 4 13.24 2.85 43.14
CA SER A 4 12.64 2.09 42.06
C SER A 4 13.71 1.22 41.39
N PRO A 5 13.45 -0.07 41.11
CA PRO A 5 14.41 -0.93 40.40
C PRO A 5 14.75 -0.40 39.00
N PHE A 6 13.92 0.51 38.47
CA PHE A 6 14.17 1.20 37.21
C PHE A 6 15.12 2.39 37.34
N ALA A 7 15.34 2.92 38.54
CA ALA A 7 16.27 4.02 38.77
C ALA A 7 17.74 3.59 38.68
N THR A 8 18.01 2.28 38.82
CA THR A 8 19.36 1.70 38.73
C THR A 8 19.68 1.15 37.33
N LEU A 9 18.72 1.14 36.40
CA LEU A 9 18.96 0.64 35.05
C LEU A 9 19.67 1.71 34.20
N PRO A 10 20.70 1.32 33.43
CA PRO A 10 21.29 2.18 32.40
C PRO A 10 20.21 2.67 31.41
N PRO A 11 20.27 3.95 30.99
CA PRO A 11 19.27 4.54 30.10
C PRO A 11 19.19 3.80 28.75
N GLU A 12 20.28 3.21 28.27
CA GLU A 12 20.34 2.44 27.03
C GLU A 12 19.46 1.18 27.09
N LEU A 13 19.45 0.49 28.24
CA LEU A 13 18.60 -0.68 28.44
C LEU A 13 17.12 -0.29 28.50
N LEU A 14 16.80 0.85 29.14
CA LEU A 14 15.44 1.38 29.14
C LEU A 14 14.97 1.72 27.72
N LEU A 15 15.81 2.37 26.92
CA LEU A 15 15.51 2.68 25.52
C LEU A 15 15.28 1.42 24.66
N LEU A 16 16.05 0.35 24.91
CA LEU A 16 15.87 -0.93 24.22
C LEU A 16 14.56 -1.61 24.61
N VAL A 17 14.23 -1.61 25.91
CA VAL A 17 12.93 -2.10 26.41
C VAL A 17 11.78 -1.30 25.81
N PHE A 18 11.85 0.03 25.78
CA PHE A 18 10.81 0.86 25.17
C PHE A 18 10.70 0.65 23.67
N SER A 19 11.82 0.46 22.97
CA SER A 19 11.83 0.16 21.53
C SER A 19 11.10 -1.16 21.25
N LEU A 20 11.44 -2.21 21.99
CA LEU A 20 10.78 -3.51 21.86
C LEU A 20 9.30 -3.45 22.25
N ALA A 21 8.99 -2.85 23.41
CA ALA A 21 7.62 -2.74 23.90
C ALA A 21 6.72 -1.89 22.98
N SER A 22 7.27 -0.85 22.34
CA SER A 22 6.54 0.01 21.40
C SER A 22 6.30 -0.62 20.02
N SER A 23 6.81 -1.83 19.74
CA SER A 23 6.35 -2.63 18.60
C SER A 23 4.85 -2.98 18.69
N HIS A 24 4.32 -3.09 19.91
CA HIS A 24 2.89 -3.30 20.14
C HIS A 24 2.19 -1.94 20.29
N ARG A 25 1.30 -1.62 19.35
CA ARG A 25 0.67 -0.28 19.24
C ARG A 25 -0.03 0.19 20.52
N PRO A 26 -0.88 -0.59 21.21
CA PRO A 26 -1.48 -0.18 22.48
C PRO A 26 -0.44 0.17 23.56
N THR A 27 0.64 -0.60 23.63
CA THR A 27 1.73 -0.37 24.59
C THR A 27 2.49 0.91 24.24
N ALA A 28 2.77 1.14 22.97
CA ALA A 28 3.41 2.36 22.50
C ALA A 28 2.60 3.62 22.87
N VAL A 29 1.27 3.56 22.75
CA VAL A 29 0.38 4.66 23.16
C VAL A 29 0.47 4.89 24.67
N ALA A 30 0.39 3.83 25.48
CA ALA A 30 0.53 3.95 26.93
C ALA A 30 1.89 4.55 27.33
N LEU A 31 2.98 4.10 26.71
CA LEU A 31 4.33 4.63 26.94
C LEU A 31 4.45 6.11 26.59
N SER A 32 3.77 6.57 25.54
CA SER A 32 3.77 8.00 25.15
C SER A 32 3.17 8.95 26.19
N LEU A 33 2.42 8.41 27.16
CA LEU A 33 1.80 9.17 28.25
C LEU A 33 2.67 9.22 29.52
N VAL A 34 3.73 8.40 29.62
CA VAL A 34 4.55 8.27 30.83
C VAL A 34 5.41 9.51 31.07
N SER A 35 6.16 9.95 30.05
CA SER A 35 7.00 11.14 30.13
C SER A 35 7.31 11.70 28.74
N HIS A 36 7.75 12.95 28.66
CA HIS A 36 8.15 13.58 27.40
C HIS A 36 9.34 12.87 26.74
N TRP A 37 10.31 12.39 27.53
CA TRP A 37 11.47 11.67 27.02
C TRP A 37 11.07 10.31 26.42
N VAL A 38 10.22 9.54 27.12
CA VAL A 38 9.71 8.26 26.60
C VAL A 38 8.87 8.50 25.35
N ARG A 39 8.01 9.53 25.36
CA ARG A 39 7.20 9.94 24.19
C ARG A 39 8.07 10.13 22.95
N ASN A 40 9.09 10.97 23.03
CA ASN A 40 9.96 11.27 21.87
C ASN A 40 10.63 10.01 21.31
N HIS A 41 10.95 9.04 22.16
CA HIS A 41 11.55 7.78 21.72
C HIS A 41 10.54 6.85 21.04
N VAL A 42 9.36 6.65 21.64
CA VAL A 42 8.34 5.73 21.11
C VAL A 42 7.54 6.30 19.94
N GLU A 43 7.59 7.62 19.74
CA GLU A 43 6.85 8.32 18.69
C GLU A 43 7.23 7.84 17.29
N SER A 44 8.51 7.53 17.06
CA SER A 44 8.96 6.95 15.79
C SER A 44 8.22 5.66 15.44
N ASN A 45 8.06 4.76 16.41
CA ASN A 45 7.34 3.50 16.23
C ASN A 45 5.82 3.69 16.12
N LEU A 46 5.25 4.64 16.87
CA LEU A 46 3.81 4.95 16.81
C LEU A 46 3.35 5.44 15.43
N TYR A 47 4.18 6.27 14.79
CA TYR A 47 3.86 6.91 13.51
C TYR A 47 4.49 6.23 12.31
N HIS A 48 5.32 5.20 12.51
CA HIS A 48 5.96 4.45 11.44
C HIS A 48 4.94 3.94 10.41
N THR A 49 3.80 3.44 10.89
CA THR A 49 2.68 2.97 10.07
C THR A 49 1.39 3.68 10.47
N VAL A 50 0.82 4.41 9.51
CA VAL A 50 -0.41 5.19 9.68
C VAL A 50 -1.45 4.69 8.69
N SER A 51 -2.60 4.25 9.21
CA SER A 51 -3.78 3.91 8.42
C SER A 51 -4.88 4.93 8.67
N LEU A 52 -5.34 5.58 7.59
CA LEU A 52 -6.39 6.60 7.58
C LEU A 52 -7.58 6.02 6.81
N SER A 53 -8.40 5.24 7.50
CA SER A 53 -9.56 4.54 6.95
C SER A 53 -10.86 5.33 6.99
N SER A 54 -10.91 6.41 7.78
CA SER A 54 -12.08 7.27 7.92
C SER A 54 -11.73 8.75 7.86
N SER A 55 -12.70 9.58 7.48
CA SER A 55 -12.54 11.05 7.48
C SER A 55 -12.21 11.59 8.87
N ARG A 56 -12.73 10.96 9.93
CA ARG A 56 -12.39 11.29 11.32
C ARG A 56 -10.91 11.03 11.62
N SER A 57 -10.37 9.87 11.23
CA SER A 57 -8.94 9.57 11.40
C SER A 57 -8.06 10.53 10.62
N LEU A 58 -8.46 10.92 9.41
CA LEU A 58 -7.72 11.87 8.58
C LEU A 58 -7.65 13.25 9.26
N VAL A 59 -8.77 13.78 9.75
CA VAL A 59 -8.82 15.07 10.45
C VAL A 59 -8.01 15.04 11.75
N ALA A 60 -8.16 13.98 12.56
CA ALA A 60 -7.40 13.82 13.79
C ALA A 60 -5.90 13.73 13.53
N PHE A 61 -5.51 13.05 12.44
CA PHE A 61 -4.11 12.94 12.05
C PHE A 61 -3.54 14.30 11.61
N ILE A 62 -4.27 15.09 10.83
CA ILE A 62 -3.86 16.44 10.44
C ILE A 62 -3.68 17.33 11.67
N ALA A 63 -4.62 17.31 12.62
CA ALA A 63 -4.50 18.05 13.87
C ALA A 63 -3.23 17.63 14.64
N SER A 64 -2.94 16.32 14.69
CA SER A 64 -1.72 15.79 15.29
C SER A 64 -0.43 16.17 14.54
N LEU A 65 -0.46 16.33 13.22
CA LEU A 65 0.69 16.82 12.45
C LEU A 65 0.92 18.32 12.67
N ASN A 66 -0.15 19.09 12.83
CA ASN A 66 -0.09 20.53 13.04
C ASN A 66 0.41 20.91 14.44
N SER A 67 0.22 20.04 15.43
CA SER A 67 0.79 20.24 16.77
C SER A 67 2.27 19.89 16.87
N LYS A 68 2.92 19.40 15.79
CA LYS A 68 4.29 18.89 15.81
C LYS A 68 5.24 19.73 14.96
N PRO A 69 6.53 19.82 15.34
CA PRO A 69 7.57 20.41 14.49
C PRO A 69 7.63 19.70 13.14
N HIS A 70 7.64 20.46 12.05
CA HIS A 70 7.64 19.95 10.67
C HIS A 70 8.75 18.91 10.42
N VAL A 71 9.95 19.14 10.95
CA VAL A 71 11.13 18.27 10.78
C VAL A 71 10.88 16.84 11.28
N LEU A 72 10.03 16.67 12.30
CA LEU A 72 9.70 15.35 12.83
C LEU A 72 8.69 14.63 11.92
N ALA A 73 7.64 15.32 11.47
CA ALA A 73 6.60 14.72 10.63
C ALA A 73 7.14 14.05 9.35
N HIS A 74 8.15 14.64 8.71
CA HIS A 74 8.75 14.12 7.48
C HIS A 74 9.37 12.74 7.64
N ASN A 75 9.97 12.44 8.79
CA ASN A 75 10.75 11.21 8.99
C ASN A 75 9.99 10.13 9.77
N LEU A 76 8.93 10.49 10.47
CA LEU A 76 8.17 9.58 11.32
C LEU A 76 7.33 8.59 10.50
N VAL A 77 6.70 9.02 9.40
CA VAL A 77 5.78 8.18 8.63
C VAL A 77 6.52 7.50 7.49
N LYS A 78 6.62 6.17 7.54
CA LYS A 78 7.22 5.35 6.47
C LYS A 78 6.17 4.59 5.66
N ARG A 79 5.12 4.10 6.32
CA ARG A 79 4.01 3.40 5.69
C ARG A 79 2.73 4.20 5.90
N LEU A 80 2.14 4.67 4.81
CA LEU A 80 0.94 5.49 4.84
C LEU A 80 -0.15 4.81 4.03
N SER A 81 -1.29 4.58 4.67
CA SER A 81 -2.50 4.10 4.01
C SER A 81 -3.60 5.13 4.10
N ILE A 82 -4.13 5.55 2.95
CA ILE A 82 -5.24 6.50 2.86
C ILE A 82 -6.38 5.84 2.09
N THR A 83 -7.30 5.24 2.83
CA THR A 83 -8.53 4.64 2.30
C THR A 83 -9.79 5.43 2.69
N ALA A 84 -9.62 6.48 3.49
CA ALA A 84 -10.69 7.39 3.88
C ALA A 84 -11.33 8.10 2.68
N LEU A 85 -12.66 8.14 2.70
CA LEU A 85 -13.48 9.00 1.83
C LEU A 85 -13.51 10.44 2.41
N GLY A 86 -12.34 11.05 2.54
CA GLY A 86 -12.18 12.39 3.10
C GLY A 86 -12.15 13.49 2.03
N PRO A 87 -12.24 14.76 2.43
CA PRO A 87 -11.97 15.88 1.53
C PRO A 87 -10.58 15.73 0.90
N ILE A 88 -10.51 15.88 -0.42
CA ILE A 88 -9.28 15.77 -1.20
C ILE A 88 -8.19 16.74 -0.72
N SER A 89 -8.58 17.92 -0.22
CA SER A 89 -7.67 18.91 0.39
C SER A 89 -6.90 18.34 1.59
N ASN A 90 -7.58 17.57 2.43
CA ASN A 90 -6.99 16.99 3.63
C ASN A 90 -6.01 15.87 3.26
N ILE A 91 -6.34 15.09 2.24
CA ILE A 91 -5.44 14.08 1.67
C ILE A 91 -4.18 14.76 1.11
N ASP A 92 -4.34 15.85 0.36
CA ASP A 92 -3.22 16.64 -0.17
C ASP A 92 -2.31 17.20 0.93
N GLU A 93 -2.88 17.73 2.01
CA GLU A 93 -2.13 18.23 3.16
C GLU A 93 -1.29 17.12 3.83
N VAL A 94 -1.88 15.95 4.05
CA VAL A 94 -1.17 14.79 4.60
C VAL A 94 -0.01 14.37 3.70
N LEU A 95 -0.26 14.23 2.39
CA LEU A 95 0.77 13.84 1.43
C LEU A 95 1.92 14.86 1.38
N LYS A 96 1.63 16.16 1.46
CA LYS A 96 2.66 17.22 1.52
C LYS A 96 3.49 17.19 2.80
N LYS A 97 2.89 16.84 3.93
CA LYS A 97 3.60 16.77 5.23
C LYS A 97 4.40 15.46 5.40
N CYS A 98 3.96 14.37 4.78
CA CYS A 98 4.55 13.04 4.95
C CYS A 98 5.47 12.66 3.78
N THR A 99 6.50 13.46 3.49
CA THR A 99 7.37 13.24 2.32
C THR A 99 8.33 12.05 2.42
N GLY A 100 8.63 11.59 3.63
CA GLY A 100 9.51 10.43 3.86
C GLY A 100 8.83 9.06 3.75
N VAL A 101 7.59 9.01 3.23
CA VAL A 101 6.82 7.78 3.01
C VAL A 101 7.51 6.90 1.96
N THR A 102 7.80 5.66 2.33
CA THR A 102 8.38 4.64 1.46
C THR A 102 7.32 3.70 0.89
N SER A 103 6.21 3.49 1.61
CA SER A 103 5.07 2.67 1.18
C SER A 103 3.77 3.45 1.27
N LEU A 104 3.08 3.57 0.14
CA LEU A 104 1.82 4.31 0.01
C LEU A 104 0.68 3.41 -0.46
N VAL A 105 -0.43 3.43 0.28
CA VAL A 105 -1.70 2.86 -0.18
C VAL A 105 -2.67 4.00 -0.51
N CYS A 106 -3.18 3.99 -1.75
CA CYS A 106 -4.20 4.90 -2.23
C CYS A 106 -5.53 4.15 -2.40
N GLY A 107 -6.52 4.49 -1.56
CA GLY A 107 -7.91 4.06 -1.70
C GLY A 107 -8.89 5.18 -2.06
N PHE A 108 -8.40 6.40 -2.27
CA PHE A 108 -9.19 7.56 -2.69
C PHE A 108 -9.20 7.74 -4.21
N SER A 109 -10.17 8.51 -4.72
CA SER A 109 -10.28 8.81 -6.16
C SER A 109 -9.09 9.63 -6.67
N VAL A 110 -8.23 9.01 -7.46
CA VAL A 110 -7.05 9.64 -8.07
C VAL A 110 -7.45 10.75 -9.05
N PRO A 111 -8.42 10.55 -9.98
CA PRO A 111 -8.84 11.62 -10.88
C PRO A 111 -9.35 12.86 -10.12
N SER A 112 -10.12 12.65 -9.04
CA SER A 112 -10.59 13.74 -8.20
C SER A 112 -9.43 14.48 -7.52
N TYR A 113 -8.41 13.75 -7.06
CA TYR A 113 -7.20 14.32 -6.46
C TYR A 113 -6.42 15.18 -7.48
N VAL A 114 -6.15 14.65 -8.66
CA VAL A 114 -5.45 15.36 -9.75
C VAL A 114 -6.20 16.65 -10.13
N HIS A 115 -7.52 16.55 -10.34
CA HIS A 115 -8.36 17.69 -10.72
C HIS A 115 -8.41 18.80 -9.67
N CYS A 116 -8.58 18.44 -8.39
CA CYS A 116 -8.58 19.41 -7.30
C CYS A 116 -7.23 20.13 -7.18
N ARG A 117 -6.11 19.41 -7.35
CA ARG A 117 -4.79 20.00 -7.25
C ARG A 117 -4.45 20.89 -8.45
N ALA A 118 -4.86 20.50 -9.66
CA ALA A 118 -4.74 21.35 -10.85
C ALA A 118 -5.45 22.69 -10.66
N ARG A 119 -6.68 22.70 -10.11
CA ARG A 119 -7.41 23.92 -9.76
C ARG A 119 -6.69 24.76 -8.70
N SER A 120 -6.15 24.13 -7.65
CA SER A 120 -5.49 24.83 -6.56
C SER A 120 -4.20 25.53 -6.99
N LEU A 121 -3.49 25.01 -7.98
CA LEU A 121 -2.21 25.57 -8.42
C LEU A 121 -2.35 26.82 -9.29
N LYS A 122 -3.58 27.23 -9.67
CA LYS A 122 -3.84 28.33 -10.63
C LYS A 122 -2.90 28.29 -11.84
N GLN A 123 -2.39 27.12 -12.20
CA GLN A 123 -1.54 26.99 -13.37
C GLN A 123 -2.45 27.26 -14.56
N PRO A 124 -2.09 28.19 -15.46
CA PRO A 124 -2.80 28.31 -16.72
C PRO A 124 -2.79 26.93 -17.34
N VAL A 125 -3.97 26.48 -17.76
CA VAL A 125 -4.17 25.19 -18.42
C VAL A 125 -3.38 25.24 -19.73
N ALA A 126 -2.08 24.96 -19.64
CA ALA A 126 -1.29 24.57 -20.78
C ALA A 126 -1.94 23.29 -21.33
N PRO A 127 -1.93 23.10 -22.67
CA PRO A 127 -2.58 21.96 -23.29
C PRO A 127 -2.17 20.65 -22.59
N PRO A 128 -3.09 19.66 -22.50
CA PRO A 128 -3.00 18.47 -21.64
C PRO A 128 -1.82 17.52 -21.93
N GLU A 129 -0.87 17.91 -22.76
CA GLU A 129 0.16 17.03 -23.32
C GLU A 129 1.50 17.06 -22.59
N THR A 130 1.76 17.97 -21.63
CA THR A 130 3.11 18.09 -21.02
C THR A 130 3.21 18.36 -19.52
N THR A 131 2.13 18.68 -18.80
CA THR A 131 2.20 18.83 -17.33
C THR A 131 2.01 17.48 -16.66
N THR A 132 3.10 16.71 -16.52
CA THR A 132 3.07 15.47 -15.74
C THR A 132 2.77 15.82 -14.29
N PHE A 133 1.53 15.60 -13.87
CA PHE A 133 1.18 15.61 -12.46
C PHE A 133 2.09 14.61 -11.73
N ARG A 134 2.59 14.99 -10.55
CA ARG A 134 3.40 14.12 -9.71
C ARG A 134 2.97 14.28 -8.27
N LEU A 135 2.78 13.16 -7.58
CA LEU A 135 2.59 13.15 -6.13
C LEU A 135 3.71 13.97 -5.44
N PRO A 136 3.41 14.67 -4.34
CA PRO A 136 4.43 15.34 -3.53
C PRO A 136 5.37 14.35 -2.81
N ILE A 137 5.11 13.05 -2.96
CA ILE A 137 5.86 11.94 -2.37
C ILE A 137 6.34 10.99 -3.46
N ALA A 138 7.49 10.36 -3.23
CA ALA A 138 8.09 9.39 -4.14
C ALA A 138 8.28 8.03 -3.43
N PRO A 139 7.17 7.32 -3.14
CA PRO A 139 7.23 6.04 -2.46
C PRO A 139 7.92 4.99 -3.35
N ARG A 140 8.64 4.07 -2.72
CA ARG A 140 9.21 2.88 -3.37
C ARG A 140 8.15 1.81 -3.60
N GLU A 141 7.16 1.77 -2.72
CA GLU A 141 6.06 0.82 -2.74
C GLU A 141 4.74 1.58 -2.88
N GLN A 142 3.95 1.24 -3.89
CA GLN A 142 2.66 1.90 -4.12
C GLN A 142 1.59 0.86 -4.37
N LEU A 143 0.44 1.05 -3.71
CA LEU A 143 -0.73 0.23 -3.87
C LEU A 143 -1.92 1.10 -4.26
N LEU A 144 -2.52 0.79 -5.40
CA LEU A 144 -3.74 1.42 -5.88
C LEU A 144 -4.90 0.43 -5.72
N ILE A 145 -5.91 0.80 -4.93
CA ILE A 145 -7.09 -0.03 -4.65
C ILE A 145 -8.38 0.78 -4.69
N ALA A 146 -9.51 0.07 -4.75
CA ALA A 146 -10.84 0.64 -4.60
C ALA A 146 -11.06 1.85 -5.53
N LEU A 147 -11.30 3.04 -4.97
CA LEU A 147 -11.59 4.24 -5.76
C LEU A 147 -10.39 4.74 -6.57
N ALA A 148 -9.16 4.38 -6.19
CA ALA A 148 -7.97 4.79 -6.93
C ALA A 148 -7.90 4.17 -8.33
N CYS A 149 -8.53 3.00 -8.52
CA CYS A 149 -8.57 2.29 -9.78
C CYS A 149 -9.95 2.31 -10.46
N ARG A 150 -10.95 2.98 -9.87
CA ARG A 150 -12.34 2.94 -10.36
C ARG A 150 -12.47 3.40 -11.81
N ASP A 151 -11.76 4.47 -12.15
CA ASP A 151 -11.85 5.16 -13.44
C ASP A 151 -10.64 4.81 -14.34
N GLY A 152 -9.99 3.66 -14.08
CA GLY A 152 -8.77 3.23 -14.75
C GLY A 152 -7.51 3.52 -13.94
N ILE A 153 -6.34 3.28 -14.55
CA ILE A 153 -5.03 3.51 -13.94
C ILE A 153 -4.43 4.80 -14.51
N ASP A 154 -4.35 5.83 -13.67
CA ASP A 154 -3.69 7.08 -14.03
C ASP A 154 -2.20 7.01 -13.69
N MET A 155 -1.36 6.93 -14.72
CA MET A 155 0.10 6.85 -14.58
C MET A 155 0.70 8.07 -13.87
N SER A 156 0.03 9.23 -13.88
CA SER A 156 0.55 10.46 -13.26
C SER A 156 0.61 10.40 -11.74
N ILE A 157 -0.17 9.51 -11.11
CA ILE A 157 -0.12 9.28 -9.66
C ILE A 157 0.98 8.30 -9.26
N ILE A 158 1.46 7.49 -10.20
CA ILE A 158 2.46 6.45 -9.91
C ILE A 158 3.83 7.10 -9.90
N SER A 159 4.56 6.93 -8.80
CA SER A 159 5.93 7.46 -8.75
C SER A 159 6.79 6.77 -9.80
N PRO A 160 7.60 7.50 -10.60
CA PRO A 160 8.54 6.88 -11.53
C PRO A 160 9.62 6.07 -10.80
N LEU A 161 9.81 6.28 -9.49
CA LEU A 161 10.76 5.56 -8.64
C LEU A 161 10.17 4.33 -7.97
N VAL A 162 8.92 3.96 -8.29
CA VAL A 162 8.28 2.78 -7.70
C VAL A 162 9.03 1.52 -8.12
N THR A 163 9.37 0.68 -7.14
CA THR A 163 9.97 -0.64 -7.36
C THR A 163 8.95 -1.76 -7.16
N HIS A 164 7.96 -1.51 -6.31
CA HIS A 164 6.91 -2.43 -5.91
C HIS A 164 5.55 -1.79 -6.17
N LEU A 165 4.81 -2.29 -7.15
CA LEU A 165 3.50 -1.76 -7.50
C LEU A 165 2.44 -2.85 -7.30
N ARG A 166 1.35 -2.51 -6.65
CA ARG A 166 0.15 -3.35 -6.61
C ARG A 166 -1.04 -2.56 -7.13
N ILE A 167 -1.79 -3.15 -8.04
CA ILE A 167 -2.93 -2.52 -8.69
C ILE A 167 -4.15 -3.44 -8.64
N GLN A 168 -5.33 -2.84 -8.55
CA GLN A 168 -6.59 -3.53 -8.71
C GLN A 168 -7.18 -3.22 -10.08
N LEU A 169 -7.32 -4.22 -10.95
CA LEU A 169 -7.96 -4.03 -12.25
C LEU A 169 -9.48 -3.92 -12.07
N THR A 170 -10.05 -2.90 -12.69
CA THR A 170 -11.50 -2.63 -12.75
C THR A 170 -11.95 -2.61 -14.21
N PRO A 171 -13.26 -2.73 -14.53
CA PRO A 171 -13.72 -2.69 -15.93
C PRO A 171 -13.29 -1.46 -16.74
N ALA A 172 -12.92 -0.36 -16.07
CA ALA A 172 -12.38 0.85 -16.71
C ALA A 172 -10.88 0.76 -17.05
N THR A 173 -10.19 -0.28 -16.59
CA THR A 173 -8.76 -0.48 -16.84
C THR A 173 -8.56 -0.99 -18.26
N THR A 174 -7.88 -0.20 -19.08
CA THR A 174 -7.63 -0.51 -20.50
C THR A 174 -6.28 -1.20 -20.69
N PHE A 175 -6.12 -1.91 -21.81
CA PHE A 175 -4.84 -2.50 -22.21
C PHE A 175 -3.72 -1.45 -22.22
N GLU A 176 -4.00 -0.29 -22.79
CA GLU A 176 -3.03 0.81 -22.89
C GLU A 176 -2.59 1.28 -21.49
N SER A 177 -3.52 1.46 -20.55
CA SER A 177 -3.18 1.92 -19.20
C SER A 177 -2.21 0.99 -18.46
N VAL A 178 -2.34 -0.32 -18.66
CA VAL A 178 -1.43 -1.31 -18.08
C VAL A 178 -0.14 -1.44 -18.88
N ALA A 179 -0.20 -1.40 -20.21
CA ALA A 179 1.00 -1.43 -21.06
C ALA A 179 1.95 -0.26 -20.74
N ARG A 180 1.40 0.91 -20.35
CA ARG A 180 2.19 2.07 -19.90
C ARG A 180 2.96 1.85 -18.61
N LEU A 181 2.70 0.79 -17.84
CA LEU A 181 3.55 0.42 -16.69
C LEU A 181 5.00 0.11 -17.11
N ARG A 182 5.24 -0.22 -18.39
CA ARG A 182 6.60 -0.31 -18.97
C ARG A 182 7.38 1.01 -18.92
N GLU A 183 6.71 2.15 -18.77
CA GLU A 183 7.35 3.45 -18.57
C GLU A 183 8.06 3.54 -17.20
N LEU A 184 7.75 2.64 -16.26
CA LEU A 184 8.30 2.63 -14.91
C LEU A 184 9.64 1.87 -14.87
N CYS A 185 10.74 2.58 -15.13
CA CYS A 185 12.08 1.99 -15.27
C CYS A 185 12.58 1.18 -14.08
N TYR A 186 12.08 1.47 -12.87
CA TYR A 186 12.50 0.81 -11.64
C TYR A 186 11.55 -0.29 -11.17
N LEU A 187 10.45 -0.54 -11.89
CA LEU A 187 9.45 -1.54 -11.50
C LEU A 187 10.05 -2.95 -11.58
N THR A 188 10.17 -3.60 -10.42
CA THR A 188 10.72 -4.96 -10.30
C THR A 188 9.69 -5.96 -9.76
N HIS A 189 8.68 -5.49 -9.04
CA HIS A 189 7.62 -6.33 -8.47
C HIS A 189 6.26 -5.74 -8.79
N LEU A 190 5.38 -6.57 -9.36
CA LEU A 190 4.05 -6.17 -9.78
C LEU A 190 3.03 -7.16 -9.22
N ALA A 191 2.08 -6.67 -8.44
CA ALA A 191 0.90 -7.43 -8.05
C ALA A 191 -0.34 -6.87 -8.74
N ILE A 192 -1.14 -7.77 -9.30
CA ILE A 192 -2.36 -7.44 -10.00
C ILE A 192 -3.49 -8.19 -9.32
N SER A 193 -4.48 -7.46 -8.84
CA SER A 193 -5.71 -8.02 -8.32
C SER A 193 -6.85 -7.76 -9.27
N TYR A 194 -7.61 -8.76 -9.66
CA TYR A 194 -8.81 -8.56 -10.47
C TYR A 194 -9.93 -9.50 -10.02
N ARG A 195 -11.16 -9.21 -10.45
CA ARG A 195 -12.31 -10.05 -10.14
C ARG A 195 -12.66 -10.92 -11.34
N HIS A 196 -12.84 -12.22 -11.11
CA HIS A 196 -13.29 -13.17 -12.12
C HIS A 196 -14.56 -12.65 -12.82
N GLY A 197 -14.58 -12.75 -14.15
CA GLY A 197 -15.71 -12.35 -14.99
C GLY A 197 -15.83 -10.85 -15.31
N LEU A 198 -15.06 -9.98 -14.65
CA LEU A 198 -15.09 -8.52 -14.97
C LEU A 198 -14.21 -8.14 -16.17
N HIS A 199 -13.17 -8.91 -16.44
CA HIS A 199 -12.14 -8.60 -17.44
C HIS A 199 -12.08 -9.61 -18.59
N GLY A 200 -13.16 -10.36 -18.79
CA GLY A 200 -13.19 -11.48 -19.72
C GLY A 200 -12.48 -12.71 -19.15
N ASN A 201 -11.61 -13.32 -19.95
CA ASN A 201 -10.86 -14.53 -19.61
C ASN A 201 -9.42 -14.19 -19.16
N ALA A 202 -8.71 -15.19 -18.60
CA ALA A 202 -7.30 -15.03 -18.21
C ALA A 202 -6.43 -14.55 -19.38
N ASN A 203 -6.72 -14.97 -20.60
CA ASN A 203 -5.96 -14.58 -21.79
C ASN A 203 -5.99 -13.07 -22.05
N SER A 204 -7.11 -12.39 -21.81
CA SER A 204 -7.18 -10.93 -21.93
C SER A 204 -6.22 -10.23 -20.96
N ILE A 205 -6.13 -10.72 -19.71
CA ILE A 205 -5.18 -10.19 -18.74
C ILE A 205 -3.74 -10.54 -19.12
N LYS A 206 -3.48 -11.76 -19.62
CA LYS A 206 -2.15 -12.18 -20.12
C LYS A 206 -1.65 -11.27 -21.23
N GLU A 207 -2.49 -11.00 -22.23
CA GLU A 207 -2.14 -10.05 -23.30
C GLU A 207 -1.87 -8.66 -22.73
N MET A 208 -2.69 -8.19 -21.79
CA MET A 208 -2.52 -6.89 -21.14
C MET A 208 -1.18 -6.74 -20.41
N ILE A 209 -0.67 -7.79 -19.77
CA ILE A 209 0.60 -7.75 -19.01
C ILE A 209 1.82 -8.14 -19.86
N LYS A 210 1.60 -8.77 -21.01
CA LYS A 210 2.66 -9.25 -21.91
C LYS A 210 3.72 -8.19 -22.24
N PRO A 211 3.38 -6.92 -22.57
CA PRO A 211 4.37 -5.89 -22.83
C PRO A 211 5.34 -5.63 -21.66
N ILE A 212 4.86 -5.81 -20.42
CA ILE A 212 5.66 -5.63 -19.20
C ILE A 212 6.58 -6.83 -18.98
N LEU A 213 6.10 -8.04 -19.30
CA LEU A 213 6.86 -9.29 -19.13
C LEU A 213 7.99 -9.43 -20.15
N GLU A 214 7.74 -9.02 -21.39
CA GLU A 214 8.69 -9.05 -22.51
C GLU A 214 9.89 -8.13 -22.27
N GLU A 215 9.71 -7.03 -21.54
CA GLU A 215 10.79 -6.10 -21.19
C GLU A 215 11.83 -6.73 -20.25
N GLY A 216 11.48 -7.81 -19.55
CA GLY A 216 12.43 -8.61 -18.78
C GLY A 216 12.88 -8.03 -17.44
N ARG A 217 12.43 -6.83 -17.07
CA ARG A 217 12.80 -6.16 -15.79
C ARG A 217 12.09 -6.72 -14.56
N LEU A 218 10.89 -7.26 -14.77
CA LEU A 218 10.06 -7.76 -13.69
C LEU A 218 10.67 -9.05 -13.09
N LYS A 219 10.95 -9.00 -11.78
CA LYS A 219 11.44 -10.14 -11.00
C LYS A 219 10.29 -10.98 -10.46
N VAL A 220 9.25 -10.31 -9.97
CA VAL A 220 8.09 -10.96 -9.33
C VAL A 220 6.80 -10.42 -9.93
N LEU A 221 5.92 -11.34 -10.34
CA LEU A 221 4.53 -11.06 -10.69
C LEU A 221 3.63 -11.79 -9.67
N ILE A 222 2.57 -11.14 -9.20
CA ILE A 222 1.59 -11.80 -8.35
C ILE A 222 0.21 -11.53 -8.92
N ILE A 223 -0.58 -12.58 -9.12
CA ILE A 223 -1.92 -12.47 -9.70
C ILE A 223 -2.94 -12.91 -8.67
N TYR A 224 -3.69 -11.95 -8.13
CA TYR A 224 -4.79 -12.19 -7.22
C TYR A 224 -6.10 -12.26 -8.00
N VAL A 225 -6.62 -13.47 -8.20
CA VAL A 225 -7.94 -13.69 -8.81
C VAL A 225 -9.00 -13.76 -7.71
N THR A 226 -9.74 -12.67 -7.53
CA THR A 226 -10.83 -12.57 -6.56
C THR A 226 -12.16 -13.03 -7.16
N GLY A 227 -12.99 -13.75 -6.40
CA GLY A 227 -14.26 -14.27 -6.90
C GLY A 227 -14.91 -15.29 -5.97
N ALA A 228 -16.19 -15.58 -6.22
CA ALA A 228 -16.85 -16.72 -5.60
C ALA A 228 -16.25 -18.02 -6.16
N ARG A 229 -16.15 -19.07 -5.34
CA ARG A 229 -15.57 -20.39 -5.67
C ARG A 229 -16.39 -21.17 -6.71
N SER A 230 -16.75 -20.54 -7.82
CA SER A 230 -17.37 -21.19 -8.95
C SER A 230 -16.35 -22.08 -9.65
N GLU A 231 -16.85 -23.09 -10.37
CA GLU A 231 -16.01 -23.94 -11.21
C GLU A 231 -15.21 -23.11 -12.24
N ALA A 232 -15.80 -22.03 -12.74
CA ALA A 232 -15.16 -21.09 -13.65
C ALA A 232 -13.96 -20.36 -13.02
N HIS A 233 -14.06 -19.95 -11.74
CA HIS A 233 -12.94 -19.34 -11.01
C HIS A 233 -11.78 -20.34 -10.81
N ARG A 234 -12.11 -21.60 -10.50
CA ARG A 234 -11.12 -22.67 -10.38
C ARG A 234 -10.42 -22.94 -11.71
N LYS A 235 -11.18 -23.03 -12.80
CA LYS A 235 -10.64 -23.23 -14.15
C LYS A 235 -9.71 -22.09 -14.55
N GLU A 236 -10.11 -20.84 -14.31
CA GLU A 236 -9.26 -19.67 -14.62
C GLU A 236 -7.95 -19.68 -13.81
N THR A 237 -8.02 -20.03 -12.52
CA THR A 237 -6.82 -20.17 -11.69
C THR A 237 -5.88 -21.25 -12.25
N GLU A 238 -6.45 -22.37 -12.71
CA GLU A 238 -5.67 -23.46 -13.32
C GLU A 238 -5.08 -23.05 -14.69
N GLU A 239 -5.78 -22.25 -15.49
CA GLU A 239 -5.26 -21.70 -16.76
C GLU A 239 -4.03 -20.80 -16.55
N TRP A 240 -3.95 -20.10 -15.41
CA TRP A 240 -2.74 -19.40 -15.00
C TRP A 240 -1.63 -20.33 -14.54
N ARG A 241 -1.97 -21.48 -13.93
CA ARG A 241 -0.99 -22.47 -13.49
C ARG A 241 -0.32 -23.23 -14.62
N THR A 242 -1.10 -23.57 -15.64
CA THR A 242 -0.62 -24.32 -16.81
C THR A 242 0.17 -23.46 -17.79
N ASP A 243 0.33 -22.17 -17.51
CA ASP A 243 1.05 -21.27 -18.40
C ASP A 243 2.55 -21.55 -18.36
N SER A 244 3.06 -22.13 -19.44
CA SER A 244 4.49 -22.48 -19.58
C SER A 244 5.44 -21.29 -19.58
N THR A 245 4.92 -20.06 -19.72
CA THR A 245 5.74 -18.85 -19.72
C THR A 245 6.14 -18.38 -18.32
N LEU A 246 5.52 -18.95 -17.28
CA LEU A 246 5.64 -18.48 -15.91
C LEU A 246 5.98 -19.62 -14.92
N GLU A 247 6.82 -19.33 -13.92
CA GLU A 247 7.09 -20.28 -12.84
C GLU A 247 6.10 -20.03 -11.69
N VAL A 248 5.18 -20.97 -11.52
CA VAL A 248 4.14 -20.86 -10.50
C VAL A 248 4.70 -21.34 -9.17
N ILE A 249 4.66 -20.48 -8.16
CA ILE A 249 4.98 -20.83 -6.78
C ILE A 249 3.65 -20.87 -6.04
N ASP A 250 3.09 -22.05 -5.81
CA ASP A 250 1.87 -22.17 -5.01
C ASP A 250 2.21 -21.86 -3.53
N SER A 251 1.81 -20.68 -3.04
CA SER A 251 1.71 -20.48 -1.58
C SER A 251 0.37 -21.03 -1.11
N THR A 252 0.37 -22.29 -0.66
CA THR A 252 -0.76 -22.79 0.13
C THR A 252 -0.77 -22.03 1.46
N PRO A 253 -1.85 -21.29 1.78
CA PRO A 253 -1.91 -20.53 3.02
C PRO A 253 -1.74 -21.44 4.25
N THR A 254 -0.69 -21.18 5.02
CA THR A 254 -0.40 -21.85 6.30
C THR A 254 -1.60 -21.76 7.25
N SER A 255 -1.73 -22.77 8.12
CA SER A 255 -2.94 -23.09 8.90
C SER A 255 -3.50 -21.96 9.79
N THR A 256 -2.71 -20.93 10.10
CA THR A 256 -3.09 -19.77 10.93
C THR A 256 -4.09 -18.82 10.29
N GLN A 257 -4.22 -18.78 8.96
CA GLN A 257 -5.18 -17.89 8.26
C GLN A 257 -6.64 -18.42 8.26
N ARG A 258 -7.00 -19.43 9.06
CA ARG A 258 -8.29 -20.17 8.93
C ARG A 258 -9.50 -19.43 9.52
N CYS A 259 -9.30 -18.35 10.27
CA CYS A 259 -10.34 -17.79 11.14
C CYS A 259 -11.28 -16.73 10.53
N LEU A 260 -11.10 -16.27 9.28
CA LEU A 260 -11.82 -15.07 8.79
C LEU A 260 -12.77 -15.24 7.60
N GLY A 261 -13.19 -16.46 7.26
CA GLY A 261 -14.41 -16.69 6.43
C GLY A 261 -14.37 -16.24 4.95
N TYR A 262 -13.40 -15.44 4.53
CA TYR A 262 -13.21 -14.99 3.15
C TYR A 262 -11.74 -15.20 2.78
N ARG A 263 -11.45 -16.26 2.01
CA ARG A 263 -10.11 -16.48 1.46
C ARG A 263 -10.16 -16.30 -0.06
N PRO A 264 -9.66 -15.19 -0.63
CA PRO A 264 -9.25 -15.22 -2.02
C PRO A 264 -8.14 -16.29 -2.16
N ARG A 265 -8.21 -17.13 -3.19
CA ARG A 265 -7.06 -17.96 -3.57
C ARG A 265 -6.04 -17.02 -4.20
N THR A 266 -4.95 -16.76 -3.50
CA THR A 266 -3.80 -16.07 -4.05
C THR A 266 -3.06 -17.03 -4.98
N LEU A 267 -2.77 -16.59 -6.20
CA LEU A 267 -1.86 -17.29 -7.10
C LEU A 267 -0.59 -16.44 -7.25
N ILE A 268 0.55 -17.01 -6.84
CA ILE A 268 1.84 -16.33 -6.94
C ILE A 268 2.58 -16.88 -8.16
N ILE A 269 3.04 -15.97 -9.02
CA ILE A 269 3.63 -16.34 -10.30
C ILE A 269 4.99 -15.64 -10.46
N ALA A 270 6.06 -16.24 -9.96
CA ALA A 270 7.39 -15.64 -10.00
C ALA A 270 8.09 -15.89 -11.35
N LYS A 271 9.04 -15.01 -11.72
CA LYS A 271 9.92 -15.24 -12.87
C LYS A 271 11.29 -15.71 -12.39
N ARG A 272 11.67 -16.95 -12.74
CA ARG A 272 12.99 -17.61 -12.86
C ARG A 272 14.11 -17.45 -11.81
N ALA A 273 13.98 -16.65 -10.74
CA ALA A 273 15.12 -16.44 -9.83
C ALA A 273 14.83 -15.96 -8.38
N THR A 274 13.58 -15.96 -7.88
CA THR A 274 13.26 -15.22 -6.63
C THR A 274 12.36 -15.99 -5.66
N VAL A 275 12.76 -17.21 -5.28
CA VAL A 275 12.08 -17.98 -4.22
C VAL A 275 12.25 -17.31 -2.83
N ASP A 276 13.31 -16.53 -2.61
CA ASP A 276 13.64 -15.96 -1.28
C ASP A 276 12.90 -14.66 -0.90
N VAL A 277 12.10 -14.06 -1.78
CA VAL A 277 11.53 -12.69 -1.59
C VAL A 277 10.08 -12.69 -1.07
N LEU A 278 9.43 -13.85 -1.04
CA LEU A 278 8.01 -14.02 -0.73
C LEU A 278 7.53 -13.58 0.68
N PRO A 279 8.30 -13.77 1.78
CA PRO A 279 7.74 -13.62 3.13
C PRO A 279 7.31 -12.18 3.51
N GLN A 280 7.92 -11.15 2.93
CA GLN A 280 7.64 -9.76 3.31
C GLN A 280 6.40 -9.17 2.62
N TRP A 281 6.04 -9.72 1.45
CA TRP A 281 4.86 -9.28 0.69
C TRP A 281 3.57 -9.93 1.18
N GLU A 282 3.64 -11.18 1.68
CA GLU A 282 2.49 -11.88 2.29
C GLU A 282 2.12 -11.30 3.67
N GLN A 283 3.08 -10.74 4.41
CA GLN A 283 2.84 -10.08 5.71
C GLN A 283 2.12 -8.73 5.60
N GLY A 284 1.87 -8.23 4.38
CA GLY A 284 1.12 -7.00 4.15
C GLY A 284 -0.34 -7.06 4.63
N ASP A 285 -0.86 -8.24 4.96
CA ASP A 285 -2.21 -8.46 5.52
C ASP A 285 -2.47 -7.72 6.84
N ASP A 286 -1.44 -7.42 7.64
CA ASP A 286 -1.61 -6.67 8.90
C ASP A 286 -2.09 -5.23 8.70
N ILE A 287 -1.92 -4.65 7.50
CA ILE A 287 -2.46 -3.32 7.16
C ILE A 287 -3.94 -3.39 6.73
N TRP A 288 -4.44 -4.57 6.37
CA TRP A 288 -5.77 -4.80 5.81
C TRP A 288 -6.78 -5.35 6.82
N ASP A 289 -6.32 -5.84 7.96
CA ASP A 289 -7.17 -6.52 8.95
C ASP A 289 -7.93 -5.55 9.89
N ASP A 290 -8.47 -4.47 9.31
CA ASP A 290 -9.41 -3.55 9.95
C ASP A 290 -10.83 -3.84 9.43
N SER A 291 -11.20 -5.12 9.41
CA SER A 291 -12.60 -5.52 9.26
C SER A 291 -13.38 -4.85 10.40
N PRO A 292 -14.40 -4.02 10.14
CA PRO A 292 -15.28 -3.58 11.21
C PRO A 292 -15.91 -4.84 11.79
N ARG A 293 -15.51 -5.21 13.01
CA ARG A 293 -16.27 -6.16 13.80
C ARG A 293 -17.64 -5.52 13.98
N TYR A 294 -18.59 -5.91 13.13
CA TYR A 294 -19.99 -5.63 13.37
C TYR A 294 -20.31 -6.30 14.71
N SER A 295 -20.28 -5.52 15.77
CA SER A 295 -20.91 -5.86 17.04
C SER A 295 -22.41 -5.86 16.77
N SER A 296 -22.94 -7.05 16.50
CA SER A 296 -24.35 -7.39 16.66
C SER A 296 -24.80 -7.11 18.09
#